data_AF-A0A7S0LFL8-F1
#
_entry.id   AF-A0A7S0LFL8-F1
#
_cell.length_a   1.000
_cell.length_b   1.000
_cell.length_c   1.000
_cell.angle_alpha   90.00
_cell.angle_beta   90.00
_cell.angle_gamma   90.00
#
_symmetry.space_group_name_H-M   'P 1'
#
loop_
_entity.id
_entity.type
_entity.pdbx_description
1 polymer ?
#
loop_
_entity_poly.entity_id
_entity_poly.type
_entity_poly.pdbx_seq_one_letter_code
_entity_poly.pdbx_strand_id
1 'polypeptide(L)'
;NTKVRPLIWIEAHVEPHSHSRIEYMVKAKSNFKRRSTANNVEIIIPVPSDADSPSFKTSIGSVQYVPDKDAIIWTIKQFQGQKEYLMRAHFGLPSVDAEEATKTRAPIGVKFEIPYFTVSGIQ
;
A
#
# COMPACT_ATOMS: atom_id res chain seq x y z
N ASN A 1 -7.83 4.69 -28.38
CA ASN A 1 -7.04 3.87 -27.44
C ASN A 1 -6.73 4.72 -26.20
N THR A 2 -7.72 4.94 -25.35
CA THR A 2 -7.64 5.90 -24.24
C THR A 2 -7.07 5.16 -23.04
N LYS A 3 -5.78 5.34 -22.75
CA LYS A 3 -5.13 4.78 -21.55
C LYS A 3 -5.78 5.42 -20.31
N VAL A 4 -6.82 4.78 -19.78
CA VAL A 4 -7.46 5.20 -18.54
C VAL A 4 -6.44 4.94 -17.42
N ARG A 5 -5.87 6.02 -16.87
CA ARG A 5 -5.02 5.90 -15.68
C ARG A 5 -5.94 5.61 -14.49
N PRO A 6 -5.65 4.59 -13.66
CA PRO A 6 -6.48 4.29 -12.51
C PRO A 6 -6.50 5.49 -11.55
N LEU A 7 -7.62 5.64 -10.83
CA LEU A 7 -7.87 6.76 -9.94
C LEU A 7 -6.83 6.84 -8.83
N ILE A 8 -6.41 5.68 -8.32
CA ILE A 8 -5.33 5.53 -7.36
C ILE A 8 -4.33 4.54 -7.98
N TRP A 9 -3.09 5.00 -8.15
CA TRP A 9 -1.97 4.20 -8.61
C TRP A 9 -1.09 3.88 -7.41
N ILE A 10 -0.85 2.59 -7.15
CA ILE A 10 0.01 2.14 -6.06
C ILE A 10 1.25 1.50 -6.67
N GLU A 11 2.42 1.98 -6.28
CA GLU A 11 3.71 1.36 -6.56
C GLU A 11 4.27 0.83 -5.26
N ALA A 12 4.53 -0.46 -5.17
CA ALA A 12 5.29 -1.02 -4.07
C ALA A 12 6.66 -1.46 -4.58
N HIS A 13 7.69 -0.99 -3.90
CA HIS A 13 9.05 -1.44 -4.08
C HIS A 13 9.46 -2.22 -2.83
N VAL A 14 10.04 -3.39 -3.03
CA VAL A 14 10.49 -4.26 -1.94
C VAL A 14 11.99 -4.39 -2.09
N GLU A 15 12.72 -3.92 -1.08
CA GLU A 15 14.18 -3.96 -1.05
C GLU A 15 14.63 -4.93 0.06
N PRO A 16 15.07 -6.15 -0.31
CA PRO A 16 15.67 -7.07 0.64
C PRO A 16 17.09 -6.62 0.96
N HIS A 17 17.42 -6.46 2.24
CA HIS A 17 18.80 -6.30 2.70
C HIS A 17 19.39 -7.66 3.07
N SER A 18 20.64 -7.87 2.68
CA SER A 18 21.33 -9.16 2.52
C SER A 18 21.41 -10.13 3.72
N HIS A 19 20.70 -9.97 4.84
CA HIS A 19 20.63 -11.08 5.80
C HIS A 19 19.53 -11.05 6.87
N SER A 20 18.85 -9.93 7.13
CA SER A 20 17.86 -9.91 8.22
C SER A 20 16.82 -8.81 8.15
N ARG A 21 16.73 -8.05 7.05
CA ARG A 21 15.79 -6.91 6.97
C ARG A 21 15.21 -6.79 5.58
N ILE A 22 13.95 -6.42 5.53
CA ILE A 22 13.25 -6.10 4.28
C ILE A 22 12.57 -4.75 4.44
N GLU A 23 12.79 -3.87 3.48
CA GLU A 23 12.14 -2.56 3.42
C GLU A 23 11.07 -2.57 2.33
N TYR A 24 9.85 -2.23 2.72
CA TYR A 24 8.73 -2.00 1.82
C TYR A 24 8.55 -0.50 1.65
N MET A 25 8.65 -0.04 0.41
CA MET A 25 8.37 1.33 0.04
C MET A 25 7.12 1.37 -0.84
N VAL A 26 6.02 1.85 -0.26
CA VAL A 26 4.72 1.93 -0.93
C VAL A 26 4.42 3.38 -1.26
N LYS A 27 4.38 3.68 -2.55
CA LYS A 27 4.03 4.98 -3.10
C LYS A 27 2.60 4.93 -3.61
N ALA A 28 1.72 5.70 -2.98
CA ALA A 28 0.35 5.86 -3.42
C ALA A 28 0.21 7.20 -4.16
N LYS A 29 -0.30 7.18 -5.38
CA LYS A 29 -0.50 8.36 -6.22
C LYS A 29 -1.96 8.47 -6.63
N SER A 30 -2.57 9.62 -6.34
CA SER A 30 -3.92 9.94 -6.79
C SER A 30 -3.89 10.59 -8.17
N ASN A 31 -4.68 10.05 -9.09
CA ASN A 31 -4.76 10.54 -10.46
C ASN A 31 -6.11 11.20 -10.80
N PHE A 32 -6.98 11.40 -9.80
CA PHE A 32 -8.21 12.16 -9.90
C PHE A 32 -7.99 13.68 -9.77
N LYS A 33 -9.00 14.48 -10.11
CA LYS A 33 -8.93 15.96 -10.06
C LYS A 33 -8.67 16.43 -8.64
N ARG A 34 -7.92 17.54 -8.48
CA ARG A 34 -7.60 18.14 -7.17
C ARG A 34 -8.83 18.49 -6.30
N ARG A 35 -9.97 18.78 -6.95
CA ARG A 35 -11.25 19.04 -6.29
C ARG A 35 -11.91 17.79 -5.71
N SER A 36 -11.49 16.61 -6.16
CA SER A 36 -11.96 15.32 -5.66
C SER A 36 -11.02 14.84 -4.57
N THR A 37 -11.57 14.20 -3.55
CA THR A 37 -10.82 13.61 -2.43
C THR A 37 -11.37 12.20 -2.22
N ALA A 38 -10.50 11.22 -2.11
CA ALA A 38 -10.91 9.87 -1.71
C ALA A 38 -10.89 9.80 -0.17
N ASN A 39 -11.96 9.29 0.40
CA ASN A 39 -12.11 9.02 1.82
C ASN A 39 -11.84 7.53 2.09
N ASN A 40 -11.40 7.26 3.32
CA ASN A 40 -11.24 5.91 3.84
C ASN A 40 -10.45 4.99 2.88
N VAL A 41 -9.31 5.49 2.39
CA VAL A 41 -8.46 4.72 1.49
C VAL A 41 -7.68 3.71 2.32
N GLU A 42 -7.96 2.43 2.12
CA GLU A 42 -7.27 1.31 2.75
C GLU A 42 -6.43 0.59 1.71
N ILE A 43 -5.11 0.63 1.89
CA ILE A 43 -4.16 -0.06 1.03
C ILE A 43 -3.70 -1.30 1.80
N ILE A 44 -3.93 -2.47 1.20
CA ILE A 44 -3.63 -3.77 1.78
C ILE A 44 -2.40 -4.30 1.06
N ILE A 45 -1.25 -4.27 1.75
CA ILE A 45 0.03 -4.71 1.21
C ILE A 45 0.36 -6.04 1.86
N PRO A 46 0.40 -7.14 1.11
CA PRO A 46 0.81 -8.43 1.66
C PRO A 46 2.30 -8.40 2.01
N VAL A 47 2.63 -9.02 3.13
CA VAL A 47 3.99 -9.20 3.63
C VAL A 47 4.23 -10.67 3.91
N PRO A 48 5.49 -11.13 3.92
CA PRO A 48 5.82 -12.50 4.27
C PRO A 48 5.41 -12.79 5.71
N SER A 49 4.94 -14.02 5.95
CA SER A 49 4.55 -14.51 7.28
C SER A 49 5.72 -14.47 8.28
N ASP A 50 6.95 -14.56 7.79
CA ASP A 50 8.20 -14.50 8.57
C ASP A 50 8.65 -13.08 8.94
N ALA A 51 7.83 -12.07 8.63
CA ALA A 51 8.08 -10.69 8.99
C ALA A 51 7.98 -10.47 10.51
N ASP A 52 9.13 -10.38 11.18
CA ASP A 52 9.25 -10.02 12.58
C ASP A 52 9.51 -8.51 12.74
N SER A 53 9.26 -7.94 13.92
CA SER A 53 9.62 -6.55 14.23
C SER A 53 9.11 -5.50 13.22
N PRO A 54 7.79 -5.37 13.02
CA PRO A 54 7.20 -4.40 12.09
C PRO A 54 7.46 -2.95 12.54
N SER A 55 8.05 -2.13 11.68
CA SER A 55 8.25 -0.70 11.91
C SER A 55 7.74 0.12 10.75
N PHE A 56 6.84 1.07 11.01
CA PHE A 56 6.14 1.84 9.99
C PHE A 56 6.49 3.32 10.07
N LYS A 57 6.76 3.93 8.91
CA LYS A 57 6.97 5.36 8.75
C LYS A 57 6.12 5.86 7.59
N THR A 58 5.07 6.60 7.91
CA THR A 58 4.17 7.21 6.92
C THR A 58 4.04 8.70 7.13
N SER A 59 3.81 9.45 6.06
CA SER A 59 3.53 10.89 6.14
C SER A 59 2.05 11.20 6.41
N ILE A 60 1.14 10.25 6.14
CA ILE A 60 -0.30 10.46 6.32
C ILE A 60 -1.01 9.15 6.68
N GLY A 61 -2.07 9.29 7.49
CA GLY A 61 -2.89 8.15 7.89
C GLY A 61 -2.23 7.31 8.98
N SER A 62 -2.68 6.07 9.09
CA SER A 62 -2.22 5.10 10.08
C SER A 62 -1.93 3.78 9.41
N VAL A 63 -0.86 3.13 9.82
CA VAL A 63 -0.44 1.83 9.29
C VAL A 63 -0.57 0.81 10.41
N GLN A 64 -1.19 -0.32 10.12
CA GLN A 64 -1.36 -1.41 11.06
C GLN A 64 -0.93 -2.72 10.40
N TYR A 65 -0.13 -3.51 11.12
CA TYR A 65 0.17 -4.88 10.73
C TYR A 65 -0.98 -5.81 11.14
N VAL A 66 -1.44 -6.65 10.23
CA VAL A 66 -2.46 -7.68 10.49
C VAL A 66 -1.84 -9.05 10.21
N PRO A 67 -1.26 -9.72 11.23
CA PRO A 67 -0.64 -11.04 11.05
C PRO A 67 -1.65 -12.10 10.63
N ASP A 68 -2.92 -11.97 11.03
CA ASP A 68 -4.02 -12.86 10.63
C ASP A 68 -4.24 -12.94 9.11
N LYS A 69 -3.79 -11.90 8.37
CA LYS A 69 -3.90 -11.81 6.91
C LYS A 69 -2.54 -11.74 6.21
N ASP A 70 -1.45 -11.87 6.98
CA ASP A 70 -0.08 -11.66 6.50
C ASP A 70 0.03 -10.36 5.68
N ALA A 71 -0.58 -9.28 6.19
CA ALA A 71 -0.72 -8.04 5.44
C ALA A 71 -0.63 -6.78 6.30
N ILE A 72 -0.06 -5.73 5.73
CA ILE A 72 -0.11 -4.38 6.24
C ILE A 72 -1.35 -3.70 5.71
N ILE A 73 -2.11 -3.07 6.59
CA ILE A 73 -3.21 -2.19 6.22
C ILE A 73 -2.78 -0.75 6.47
N TRP A 74 -2.65 0.02 5.40
CA TRP A 74 -2.43 1.46 5.46
C TRP A 74 -3.73 2.20 5.21
N THR A 75 -4.26 2.82 6.26
CA THR A 75 -5.52 3.56 6.23
C THR A 75 -5.27 5.06 6.16
N ILE A 76 -5.76 5.71 5.11
CA ILE A 76 -5.68 7.14 4.88
C ILE A 76 -7.11 7.70 4.92
N LYS A 77 -7.41 8.51 5.95
CA LYS A 77 -8.74 9.11 6.12
C LYS A 77 -9.18 9.94 4.92
N GLN A 78 -8.27 10.77 4.41
CA GLN A 78 -8.50 11.65 3.28
C GLN A 78 -7.28 11.70 2.37
N PHE A 79 -7.47 11.29 1.13
CA PHE A 79 -6.48 11.31 0.07
C PHE A 79 -6.86 12.40 -0.93
N GLN A 80 -6.15 13.51 -0.89
CA GLN A 80 -6.39 14.64 -1.80
C GLN A 80 -5.97 14.29 -3.23
N GLY A 81 -6.74 14.73 -4.23
CA GLY A 81 -6.42 14.48 -5.63
C GLY A 81 -5.17 15.22 -6.11
N GLN A 82 -4.49 14.65 -7.10
CA GLN A 82 -3.21 15.14 -7.63
C GLN A 82 -2.10 15.19 -6.57
N LYS A 83 -2.19 14.40 -5.50
CA LYS A 83 -1.12 14.20 -4.52
C LYS A 83 -0.55 12.80 -4.58
N GLU A 84 0.67 12.68 -4.09
CA GLU A 84 1.34 11.43 -3.79
C GLU A 84 1.69 11.35 -2.31
N TYR A 85 1.62 10.14 -1.77
CA TYR A 85 2.01 9.83 -0.40
C TYR A 85 2.92 8.61 -0.40
N LEU A 86 3.88 8.62 0.52
CA LEU A 86 4.83 7.54 0.70
C LEU A 86 4.63 6.92 2.08
N MET A 87 4.64 5.59 2.10
CA MET A 87 4.72 4.79 3.30
C MET A 87 5.96 3.90 3.19
N ARG A 88 6.75 3.86 4.25
CA ARG A 88 7.86 2.93 4.42
C ARG A 88 7.54 1.99 5.55
N ALA A 89 7.76 0.71 5.34
CA ALA A 89 7.69 -0.31 6.37
C ALA A 89 8.99 -1.10 6.39
N HIS A 90 9.47 -1.41 7.58
CA HIS A 90 10.65 -2.24 7.79
C HIS A 90 10.22 -3.46 8.57
N PHE A 91 10.72 -4.62 8.15
CA PHE A 91 10.55 -5.87 8.88
C PHE A 91 11.91 -6.54 9.05
N GLY A 92 12.09 -7.17 10.20
CA GLY A 92 13.14 -8.15 10.42
C GLY A 92 12.77 -9.46 9.73
N LEU A 93 13.73 -10.10 9.09
CA LEU A 93 13.60 -11.47 8.59
C LEU A 93 14.61 -12.35 9.32
N PRO A 94 14.25 -13.58 9.74
CA PRO A 94 15.21 -14.59 10.12
C PRO A 94 16.04 -15.01 8.90
N SER A 95 17.36 -15.18 9.08
CA SER A 95 18.37 -15.29 7.99
C SER A 95 18.20 -16.43 6.98
N VAL A 96 17.24 -17.33 7.17
CA VAL A 96 17.01 -18.51 6.32
C VAL A 96 15.94 -18.29 5.22
N ASP A 97 15.14 -17.21 5.28
CA ASP A 97 13.93 -17.09 4.44
C ASP A 97 13.91 -15.90 3.47
N ALA A 98 14.99 -15.09 3.41
CA ALA A 98 15.01 -13.85 2.62
C ALA A 98 14.75 -14.07 1.11
N GLU A 99 15.04 -15.26 0.58
CA GLU A 99 14.84 -15.59 -0.83
C GLU A 99 13.40 -16.04 -1.14
N GLU A 100 12.71 -16.67 -0.18
CA GLU A 100 11.31 -17.13 -0.32
C GLU A 100 10.31 -16.00 -0.02
N ALA A 101 10.63 -15.13 0.94
CA ALA A 101 9.89 -13.90 1.24
C ALA A 101 9.65 -12.97 0.03
N THR A 102 10.54 -13.00 -0.98
CA THR A 102 10.38 -12.21 -2.21
C THR A 102 9.41 -12.81 -3.24
N LYS A 103 9.04 -14.10 -3.07
CA LYS A 103 8.16 -14.84 -3.99
C LYS A 103 6.66 -14.66 -3.69
N THR A 104 6.29 -14.31 -2.47
CA THR A 104 4.88 -14.16 -2.07
C THR A 104 4.34 -12.80 -2.47
N ARG A 105 4.29 -12.54 -3.79
CA ARG A 105 3.70 -11.33 -4.37
C ARG A 105 2.19 -11.50 -4.51
N ALA A 106 1.49 -11.67 -3.40
CA ALA A 106 0.05 -11.48 -3.42
C ALA A 106 -0.26 -10.06 -3.95
N PRO A 107 -1.33 -9.88 -4.73
CA PRO A 107 -1.64 -8.58 -5.32
C PRO A 107 -1.97 -7.56 -4.22
N ILE A 108 -1.50 -6.33 -4.40
CA ILE A 108 -1.82 -5.23 -3.48
C ILE A 108 -3.28 -4.86 -3.67
N GLY A 109 -4.06 -4.99 -2.59
CA GLY A 109 -5.45 -4.58 -2.56
C GLY A 109 -5.56 -3.08 -2.26
N VAL A 110 -6.50 -2.41 -2.91
CA VAL A 110 -6.84 -1.01 -2.59
C VAL A 110 -8.34 -0.91 -2.46
N LYS A 111 -8.80 -0.46 -1.30
CA LYS A 111 -10.19 -0.07 -1.06
C LYS A 111 -10.22 1.43 -0.85
N PHE A 112 -11.22 2.10 -1.41
CA PHE A 112 -11.39 3.54 -1.25
C PHE A 112 -12.83 3.91 -1.51
N GLU A 113 -13.27 5.00 -0.90
CA GLU A 113 -14.55 5.62 -1.20
C GLU A 113 -14.31 7.04 -1.72
N ILE A 114 -14.80 7.36 -2.93
CA ILE A 114 -14.81 8.75 -3.38
C ILE A 114 -16.27 9.20 -3.35
N PRO A 115 -16.67 10.09 -2.41
CA PRO A 115 -18.03 10.60 -2.39
C PRO A 115 -18.34 11.26 -3.73
N TYR A 116 -19.55 11.01 -4.24
CA TYR A 116 -20.03 11.51 -5.54
C TYR A 116 -19.28 10.99 -6.77
N PHE A 117 -18.46 9.94 -6.65
CA PHE A 117 -17.80 9.29 -7.78
C PHE A 117 -18.19 7.81 -7.83
N THR A 118 -19.25 7.52 -8.56
CA THR A 118 -19.68 6.15 -8.83
C THR A 118 -18.73 5.52 -9.86
N VAL A 119 -17.98 4.49 -9.46
CA VAL A 119 -17.23 3.63 -10.39
C VAL A 119 -18.15 2.73 -11.23
N SER A 120 -19.42 2.56 -10.80
CA SER A 120 -20.49 2.01 -11.65
C SER A 120 -21.20 3.16 -12.37
N GLY A 121 -21.05 3.21 -13.69
CA GLY A 121 -21.74 4.18 -14.55
C GLY A 121 -23.24 3.93 -14.64
N ILE A 122 -23.98 4.19 -13.56
CA ILE A 122 -25.43 4.36 -13.61
C ILE A 122 -25.71 5.87 -13.62
N GLN A 123 -25.96 6.38 -14.81
CA GLN A 123 -26.73 7.60 -15.10
C GLN A 123 -27.74 7.26 -16.19
#